data_AF-A0A930UCQ9-F1
#
_entry.id   AF-A0A930UCQ9-F1
#
_cell.length_a   1.000
_cell.length_b   1.000
_cell.length_c   1.000
_cell.angle_alpha   90.00
_cell.angle_beta   90.00
_cell.angle_gamma   90.00
#
_symmetry.space_group_name_H-M   'P 1'
#
loop_
_entity.id
_entity.type
_entity.pdbx_description
1 polymer ?
#
loop_
_entity_poly.entity_id
_entity_poly.type
_entity_poly.pdbx_seq_one_letter_code
_entity_poly.pdbx_strand_id
1 'polypeptide(L)'
;MVYKFRVILDAEEDIFRDIAILADDTLEDFHNAIFNSFGFDGMEVASFYTCDDTWNQEDEIPMFDSGDVPGEQKTMSDYLLSDILDTENTKIIYVYDFINMWTFLVELAAVEEISAGNTYPETIFSVGEMPAEAMEKHFIADDEEENYNEFEDDLDEEDLDMFEGDDSFEDYGFEENWN
;
A
#
# COMPACT_ATOMS: atom_id res chain seq x y z
N MET A 1 -16.23 -16.54 13.91
CA MET A 1 -16.91 -15.25 14.16
C MET A 1 -17.02 -14.54 12.83
N VAL A 2 -17.97 -13.62 12.70
CA VAL A 2 -18.10 -12.74 11.53
C VAL A 2 -17.57 -11.38 11.91
N TYR A 3 -16.61 -10.88 11.15
CA TYR A 3 -16.10 -9.52 11.25
C TYR A 3 -16.89 -8.63 10.29
N LYS A 4 -17.30 -7.45 10.78
CA LYS A 4 -17.92 -6.40 9.96
C LYS A 4 -16.97 -5.23 9.88
N PHE A 5 -16.44 -5.02 8.69
CA PHE A 5 -15.56 -3.91 8.39
C PHE A 5 -16.32 -2.79 7.71
N ARG A 6 -15.93 -1.56 8.03
CA ARG A 6 -16.20 -0.40 7.20
C ARG A 6 -14.93 -0.04 6.44
N VAL A 7 -15.03 0.02 5.12
CA VAL A 7 -13.95 0.34 4.19
C VAL A 7 -14.26 1.68 3.54
N ILE A 8 -13.51 2.71 3.89
CA ILE A 8 -13.76 4.10 3.47
C ILE A 8 -12.66 4.49 2.49
N LEU A 9 -13.03 5.00 1.32
CA LEU A 9 -12.07 5.60 0.40
C LEU A 9 -11.62 6.96 0.95
N ASP A 10 -10.32 7.20 0.99
CA ASP A 10 -9.73 8.49 1.34
C ASP A 10 -9.94 9.48 0.17
N ALA A 11 -11.15 10.02 0.08
CA ALA A 11 -11.57 10.96 -0.95
C ALA A 11 -12.41 12.13 -0.39
N GLU A 12 -12.60 13.19 -1.18
CA GLU A 12 -13.46 14.32 -0.78
C GLU A 12 -14.94 13.91 -0.65
N GLU A 13 -15.37 12.92 -1.43
CA GLU A 13 -16.73 12.38 -1.38
C GLU A 13 -16.83 11.21 -0.40
N ASP A 14 -17.97 11.11 0.28
CA ASP A 14 -18.26 9.99 1.18
C ASP A 14 -18.50 8.68 0.40
N ILE A 15 -17.42 7.93 0.15
CA ILE A 15 -17.46 6.65 -0.55
C ILE A 15 -17.00 5.54 0.39
N PHE A 16 -17.89 4.61 0.73
CA PHE A 16 -17.55 3.50 1.61
C PHE A 16 -18.39 2.24 1.38
N ARG A 17 -17.87 1.11 1.88
CA ARG A 17 -18.53 -0.19 1.87
C ARG A 17 -18.51 -0.78 3.27
N ASP A 18 -19.63 -1.38 3.69
CA ASP A 18 -19.63 -2.24 4.88
C ASP A 18 -19.58 -3.70 4.40
N ILE A 19 -18.55 -4.43 4.79
CA ILE A 19 -18.26 -5.80 4.35
C ILE A 19 -18.27 -6.73 5.56
N ALA A 20 -19.03 -7.82 5.48
CA ALA A 20 -18.94 -8.93 6.41
C ALA A 20 -18.10 -10.06 5.84
N ILE A 21 -17.18 -10.58 6.64
CA ILE A 21 -16.25 -11.65 6.28
C ILE A 21 -15.95 -12.51 7.52
N LEU A 22 -15.52 -13.75 7.35
CA LEU A 22 -15.22 -14.59 8.50
C LEU A 22 -13.87 -14.20 9.11
N ALA A 23 -13.75 -14.29 10.43
CA ALA A 23 -12.50 -13.96 11.13
C ALA A 23 -11.33 -14.89 10.75
N ASP A 24 -11.64 -16.10 10.30
CA ASP A 24 -10.73 -17.13 9.82
C ASP A 24 -10.49 -17.09 8.29
N ASP A 25 -11.04 -16.10 7.59
CA ASP A 25 -10.65 -15.81 6.21
C ASP A 25 -9.32 -15.02 6.20
N THR A 26 -8.61 -15.10 5.07
CA THR A 26 -7.31 -14.43 4.89
C THR A 26 -7.46 -12.95 4.54
N LEU A 27 -6.36 -12.19 4.65
CA LEU A 27 -6.32 -10.84 4.06
C LEU A 27 -6.47 -10.87 2.54
N GLU A 28 -6.08 -11.95 1.86
CA GLU A 28 -6.32 -12.11 0.42
C GLU A 28 -7.82 -12.25 0.10
N ASP A 29 -8.55 -13.02 0.89
CA ASP A 29 -10.01 -13.11 0.77
C ASP A 29 -10.67 -11.74 0.99
N PHE A 30 -10.14 -10.97 1.94
CA PHE A 30 -10.62 -9.62 2.22
C PHE A 30 -10.29 -8.63 1.09
N HIS A 31 -9.09 -8.69 0.52
CA HIS A 31 -8.72 -7.96 -0.69
C HIS A 31 -9.73 -8.22 -1.81
N ASN A 32 -10.04 -9.49 -2.08
CA ASN A 32 -11.01 -9.87 -3.09
C ASN A 32 -12.41 -9.33 -2.77
N ALA A 33 -12.82 -9.34 -1.50
CA ALA A 33 -14.11 -8.78 -1.08
C ALA A 33 -14.18 -7.26 -1.30
N ILE A 34 -13.12 -6.52 -0.95
CA ILE A 34 -13.01 -5.09 -1.21
C ILE A 34 -13.06 -4.82 -2.71
N PHE A 35 -12.19 -5.49 -3.48
CA PHE A 35 -12.08 -5.34 -4.93
C PHE A 35 -13.45 -5.48 -5.62
N ASN A 36 -14.17 -6.56 -5.30
CA ASN A 36 -15.49 -6.83 -5.86
C ASN A 36 -16.55 -5.81 -5.40
N SER A 37 -16.48 -5.34 -4.15
CA SER A 37 -17.48 -4.41 -3.58
C SER A 37 -17.40 -3.00 -4.16
N PHE A 38 -16.21 -2.56 -4.57
CA PHE A 38 -15.99 -1.26 -5.22
C PHE A 38 -16.11 -1.33 -6.74
N GLY A 39 -16.21 -2.54 -7.32
CA GLY A 39 -16.47 -2.74 -8.75
C GLY A 39 -15.26 -2.44 -9.63
N PHE A 40 -14.05 -2.66 -9.11
CA PHE A 40 -12.82 -2.55 -9.89
C PHE A 40 -12.81 -3.56 -11.04
N ASP A 41 -12.18 -3.19 -12.16
CA ASP A 41 -12.07 -3.99 -13.39
C ASP A 41 -10.61 -4.38 -13.73
N GLY A 42 -9.64 -3.84 -12.99
CA GLY A 42 -8.21 -4.07 -13.18
C GLY A 42 -7.65 -5.27 -12.42
N MET A 43 -6.37 -5.56 -12.66
CA MET A 43 -5.57 -6.55 -11.91
C MET A 43 -4.32 -5.87 -11.33
N GLU A 44 -4.50 -4.67 -10.79
CA GLU A 44 -3.40 -3.94 -10.16
C GLU A 44 -3.03 -4.55 -8.81
N VAL A 45 -1.80 -4.28 -8.41
CA VAL A 45 -1.22 -4.73 -7.14
C VAL A 45 -1.77 -3.95 -5.95
N ALA A 46 -1.77 -4.60 -4.79
CA ALA A 46 -2.27 -4.03 -3.54
C ALA A 46 -1.40 -4.42 -2.34
N SER A 47 -1.48 -3.63 -1.28
CA SER A 47 -0.89 -3.93 0.04
C SER A 47 -1.84 -3.51 1.16
N PHE A 48 -1.84 -4.26 2.26
CA PHE A 48 -2.36 -3.78 3.54
C PHE A 48 -1.22 -3.21 4.38
N TYR A 49 -1.52 -2.26 5.24
CA TYR A 49 -0.57 -1.71 6.21
C TYR A 49 -1.23 -1.69 7.58
N THR A 50 -0.55 -2.22 8.60
CA THR A 50 -0.96 -1.96 9.99
C THR A 50 -0.81 -0.46 10.27
N CYS A 51 -1.57 0.05 11.25
CA CYS A 51 -1.53 1.46 11.57
C CYS A 51 -1.90 1.73 13.02
N ASP A 52 -1.45 2.88 13.50
CA ASP A 52 -1.83 3.39 14.82
C ASP A 52 -3.23 4.04 14.82
N ASP A 53 -3.64 4.54 15.98
CA ASP A 53 -4.94 5.18 16.16
C ASP A 53 -5.15 6.44 15.31
N THR A 54 -4.06 7.04 14.84
CA THR A 54 -4.03 8.25 14.01
C THR A 54 -3.81 7.95 12.52
N TRP A 55 -3.91 6.69 12.11
CA TRP A 55 -3.72 6.24 10.73
C TRP A 55 -2.30 6.43 10.18
N ASN A 56 -1.29 6.44 11.06
CA ASN A 56 0.10 6.37 10.60
C ASN A 56 0.41 4.93 10.17
N GLN A 57 0.97 4.78 8.96
CA GLN A 57 1.34 3.48 8.42
C GLN A 57 2.52 2.87 9.18
N GLU A 58 2.44 1.56 9.43
CA GLU A 58 3.50 0.78 10.07
C GLU A 58 3.95 -0.36 9.14
N ASP A 59 3.66 -1.62 9.48
CA ASP A 59 4.15 -2.80 8.75
C ASP A 59 3.32 -3.07 7.50
N GLU A 60 4.01 -3.32 6.37
CA GLU A 60 3.39 -3.69 5.10
C GLU A 60 3.12 -5.20 5.00
N ILE A 61 1.94 -5.54 4.49
CA ILE A 61 1.52 -6.88 4.12
C ILE A 61 1.17 -6.88 2.62
N PRO A 62 2.12 -7.25 1.74
CA PRO A 62 1.92 -7.16 0.30
C PRO A 62 1.12 -8.33 -0.26
N MET A 63 0.52 -8.11 -1.44
CA MET A 63 -0.20 -9.15 -2.19
C MET A 63 0.74 -10.25 -2.69
N PHE A 64 1.99 -9.91 -3.02
CA PHE A 64 2.99 -10.85 -3.52
C PHE A 64 4.30 -10.71 -2.75
N ASP A 65 5.06 -11.80 -2.69
CA ASP A 65 6.40 -11.82 -2.11
C ASP A 65 7.38 -11.08 -3.04
N SER A 66 7.91 -9.96 -2.55
CA SER A 66 8.93 -9.15 -3.22
C SER A 66 10.36 -9.45 -2.74
N GLY A 67 10.54 -10.46 -1.88
CA GLY A 67 11.85 -10.86 -1.38
C GLY A 67 12.75 -11.49 -2.44
N ASP A 68 14.06 -11.41 -2.22
CA ASP A 68 15.06 -12.04 -3.09
C ASP A 68 14.97 -13.58 -3.05
N VAL A 69 14.49 -14.13 -1.93
CA VAL A 69 14.28 -15.56 -1.73
C VAL A 69 12.78 -15.87 -1.69
N PRO A 70 12.27 -16.77 -2.55
CA PRO A 70 10.86 -17.14 -2.53
C PRO A 70 10.42 -17.72 -1.18
N GLY A 71 9.35 -17.14 -0.63
CA GLY A 71 8.78 -17.46 0.69
C GLY A 71 9.48 -16.77 1.86
N GLU A 72 10.34 -15.78 1.61
CA GLU A 72 10.99 -15.00 2.66
C GLU A 72 10.04 -13.98 3.27
N GLN A 73 9.27 -13.26 2.44
CA GLN A 73 8.28 -12.31 2.90
C GLN A 73 6.89 -12.95 2.95
N LYS A 74 6.20 -12.72 4.07
CA LYS A 74 4.79 -13.12 4.20
C LYS A 74 3.90 -12.19 3.38
N THR A 75 2.84 -12.76 2.84
CA THR A 75 1.87 -12.08 1.98
C THR A 75 0.48 -12.05 2.63
N MET A 76 -0.47 -11.36 2.00
CA MET A 76 -1.87 -11.34 2.46
C MET A 76 -2.49 -12.75 2.64
N SER A 77 -2.02 -13.72 1.86
CA SER A 77 -2.49 -15.12 1.92
C SER A 77 -2.05 -15.86 3.18
N ASP A 78 -0.98 -15.37 3.83
CA ASP A 78 -0.36 -15.99 5.00
C ASP A 78 -0.95 -15.52 6.34
N TYR A 79 -1.81 -14.50 6.31
CA TYR A 79 -2.41 -13.89 7.48
C TYR A 79 -3.93 -14.07 7.50
N LEU A 80 -4.44 -14.61 8.61
CA LEU A 80 -5.87 -14.56 8.90
C LEU A 80 -6.25 -13.15 9.37
N LEU A 81 -7.49 -12.75 9.13
CA LEU A 81 -8.00 -11.47 9.66
C LEU A 81 -7.86 -11.40 11.19
N SER A 82 -8.13 -12.51 11.89
CA SER A 82 -8.00 -12.58 13.35
C SER A 82 -6.56 -12.47 13.87
N ASP A 83 -5.54 -12.64 13.02
CA ASP A 83 -4.14 -12.50 13.42
C ASP A 83 -3.71 -11.05 13.52
N ILE A 84 -4.38 -10.16 12.78
CA ILE A 84 -4.04 -8.74 12.65
C ILE A 84 -5.09 -7.84 13.34
N LEU A 85 -6.36 -8.23 13.28
CA LEU A 85 -7.50 -7.40 13.68
C LEU A 85 -8.33 -8.07 14.78
N ASP A 86 -8.57 -7.33 15.84
CA ASP A 86 -9.38 -7.73 16.99
C ASP A 86 -10.02 -6.51 17.69
N THR A 87 -10.55 -6.70 18.90
CA THR A 87 -11.20 -5.62 19.65
C THR A 87 -10.25 -4.55 20.17
N GLU A 88 -8.94 -4.81 20.21
CA GLU A 88 -7.90 -3.86 20.61
C GLU A 88 -7.25 -3.21 19.38
N ASN A 89 -7.03 -3.98 18.30
CA ASN A 89 -6.46 -3.52 17.04
C ASN A 89 -7.54 -3.55 15.96
N THR A 90 -8.23 -2.43 15.76
CA THR A 90 -9.42 -2.36 14.90
C THR A 90 -9.16 -1.73 13.54
N LYS A 91 -7.99 -1.14 13.30
CA LYS A 91 -7.69 -0.33 12.11
C LYS A 91 -6.61 -0.98 11.25
N ILE A 92 -6.79 -0.91 9.94
CA ILE A 92 -5.79 -1.27 8.93
C ILE A 92 -5.98 -0.37 7.71
N ILE A 93 -4.89 -0.07 7.00
CA ILE A 93 -4.94 0.70 5.77
C ILE A 93 -4.83 -0.28 4.61
N TYR A 94 -5.64 -0.07 3.57
CA TYR A 94 -5.58 -0.84 2.34
C TYR A 94 -5.25 0.08 1.17
N VAL A 95 -4.18 -0.21 0.43
CA VAL A 95 -3.77 0.55 -0.74
C VAL A 95 -3.88 -0.33 -1.97
N TYR A 96 -4.61 0.15 -2.97
CA TYR A 96 -4.78 -0.50 -4.26
C TYR A 96 -4.22 0.38 -5.37
N ASP A 97 -3.56 -0.24 -6.35
CA ASP A 97 -2.95 0.44 -7.51
C ASP A 97 -1.94 1.51 -7.08
N PHE A 98 -0.65 1.14 -7.03
CA PHE A 98 0.43 2.05 -6.63
C PHE A 98 0.71 3.19 -7.62
N ILE A 99 0.06 3.24 -8.79
CA ILE A 99 0.15 4.39 -9.69
C ILE A 99 -0.83 5.47 -9.23
N ASN A 100 -2.06 5.05 -8.92
CA ASN A 100 -3.15 5.95 -8.53
C ASN A 100 -3.26 6.15 -7.01
N MET A 101 -2.62 5.29 -6.22
CA MET A 101 -2.57 5.33 -4.76
C MET A 101 -3.96 5.35 -4.10
N TRP A 102 -4.90 4.55 -4.60
CA TRP A 102 -6.23 4.43 -3.99
C TRP A 102 -6.08 3.92 -2.56
N THR A 103 -6.32 4.80 -1.60
CA THR A 103 -6.10 4.54 -0.19
C THR A 103 -7.44 4.38 0.50
N PHE A 104 -7.58 3.28 1.24
CA PHE A 104 -8.77 2.96 1.98
C PHE A 104 -8.45 2.85 3.46
N LEU A 105 -9.23 3.55 4.28
CA LEU A 105 -9.20 3.44 5.73
C LEU A 105 -10.20 2.34 6.12
N VAL A 106 -9.70 1.28 6.75
CA VAL A 106 -10.51 0.11 7.11
C VAL A 106 -10.59 -0.01 8.62
N GLU A 107 -11.82 -0.09 9.14
CA GLU A 107 -12.10 -0.19 10.57
C GLU A 107 -13.02 -1.38 10.86
N LEU A 108 -12.65 -2.21 11.85
CA LEU A 108 -13.45 -3.29 12.40
C LEU A 108 -14.57 -2.70 13.27
N ALA A 109 -15.75 -2.58 12.69
CA ALA A 109 -16.90 -1.97 13.35
C ALA A 109 -17.61 -2.93 14.33
N ALA A 110 -17.63 -4.24 14.04
CA ALA A 110 -18.25 -5.22 14.92
C ALA A 110 -17.73 -6.65 14.72
N VAL A 111 -17.82 -7.44 15.79
CA VAL A 111 -17.61 -8.90 15.79
C VAL A 111 -18.90 -9.57 16.23
N GLU A 112 -19.45 -10.44 15.39
CA GLU A 112 -20.73 -11.12 15.63
C GLU A 112 -20.63 -12.64 15.44
N GLU A 113 -21.64 -13.34 15.95
CA GLU A 113 -21.80 -14.78 15.69
C GLU A 113 -22.26 -15.03 14.25
N ILE A 114 -21.88 -16.18 13.70
CA ILE A 114 -22.27 -16.59 12.35
C ILE A 114 -23.79 -16.76 12.29
N SER A 115 -24.45 -16.01 11.40
CA SER A 115 -25.89 -16.14 11.17
C SER A 115 -26.18 -17.32 10.24
N ALA A 116 -27.06 -18.22 10.67
CA ALA A 116 -27.44 -19.39 9.87
C ALA A 116 -28.16 -18.96 8.58
N GLY A 117 -27.57 -19.27 7.43
CA GLY A 117 -28.15 -19.01 6.10
C GLY A 117 -27.51 -17.84 5.34
N ASN A 118 -26.58 -17.11 5.94
CA ASN A 118 -25.74 -16.13 5.24
C ASN A 118 -24.52 -16.83 4.60
N THR A 119 -24.03 -16.24 3.52
CA THR A 119 -22.78 -16.64 2.85
C THR A 119 -21.81 -15.47 2.95
N TYR A 120 -20.56 -15.74 3.31
CA TYR A 120 -19.51 -14.75 3.44
C TYR A 120 -18.42 -14.99 2.37
N PRO A 121 -17.69 -13.96 1.93
CA PRO A 121 -17.89 -12.55 2.26
C PRO A 121 -19.17 -11.94 1.63
N GLU A 122 -19.73 -10.91 2.28
CA GLU A 122 -20.95 -10.22 1.87
C GLU A 122 -20.77 -8.69 1.99
N THR A 123 -21.11 -7.94 0.94
CA THR A 123 -21.23 -6.48 1.03
C THR A 123 -22.61 -6.12 1.60
N ILE A 124 -22.65 -5.68 2.86
CA ILE A 124 -23.87 -5.37 3.60
C ILE A 124 -24.43 -4.00 3.18
N PHE A 125 -23.54 -3.04 2.94
CA PHE A 125 -23.92 -1.67 2.64
C PHE A 125 -22.92 -1.01 1.69
N SER A 126 -23.40 -0.07 0.87
CA SER A 126 -22.61 0.61 -0.15
C SER A 126 -23.11 2.04 -0.33
N VAL A 127 -22.18 3.00 -0.32
CA VAL A 127 -22.43 4.43 -0.55
C VAL A 127 -21.35 5.00 -1.47
N GLY A 128 -21.77 5.84 -2.42
CA GLY A 128 -20.87 6.47 -3.38
C GLY A 128 -20.39 5.53 -4.48
N GLU A 129 -19.98 6.11 -5.60
CA GLU A 129 -19.36 5.42 -6.73
C GLU A 129 -17.87 5.76 -6.77
N MET A 130 -17.05 4.84 -7.26
CA MET A 130 -15.63 5.12 -7.47
C MET A 130 -15.47 6.25 -8.49
N PRO A 131 -14.64 7.27 -8.22
CA PRO A 131 -14.35 8.30 -9.21
C PRO A 131 -13.55 7.71 -10.38
N ALA A 132 -13.72 8.29 -11.58
CA ALA A 132 -13.09 7.78 -12.80
C ALA A 132 -11.56 7.98 -12.83
N GLU A 133 -11.06 8.97 -12.09
CA GLU A 133 -9.65 9.30 -11.98
C GLU A 133 -9.30 9.47 -10.50
N ALA A 134 -8.08 9.05 -10.13
CA ALA A 134 -7.56 9.28 -8.80
C ALA A 134 -7.30 10.77 -8.58
N MET A 135 -7.54 11.23 -7.36
CA MET A 135 -7.30 12.61 -6.99
C MET A 135 -5.78 12.87 -6.89
N GLU A 136 -5.34 14.05 -7.30
CA GLU A 136 -3.97 14.49 -7.05
C GLU A 136 -3.77 14.71 -5.54
N LYS A 137 -2.96 13.87 -4.90
CA LYS A 137 -2.55 14.10 -3.51
C LYS A 137 -1.61 15.30 -3.46
N HIS A 138 -2.11 16.44 -2.96
CA HIS A 138 -1.27 17.59 -2.65
C HIS A 138 -0.52 17.34 -1.33
N PHE A 139 0.74 16.93 -1.43
CA PHE A 139 1.64 16.91 -0.28
C PHE A 139 1.94 18.34 0.14
N ILE A 140 1.30 18.79 1.21
CA ILE A 140 1.75 19.98 1.94
C ILE A 140 2.89 19.47 2.82
N ALA A 141 4.14 19.70 2.38
CA ALA A 141 5.22 19.67 3.34
C ALA A 141 4.90 20.76 4.36
N ASP A 142 4.79 20.41 5.64
CA ASP A 142 4.82 21.44 6.67
C ASP A 142 6.11 22.24 6.45
N ASP A 143 5.97 23.51 6.10
CA ASP A 143 7.03 24.51 6.09
C ASP A 143 7.46 24.75 7.56
N GLU A 144 7.99 23.73 8.23
CA GLU A 144 9.02 23.95 9.24
C GLU A 144 10.31 24.30 8.50
N GLU A 145 10.35 25.51 7.91
CA GLU A 145 11.61 26.22 7.73
C GLU A 145 12.26 26.31 9.12
N GLU A 146 13.34 25.56 9.34
CA GLU A 146 14.68 26.15 9.37
C GLU A 146 15.76 25.09 9.65
N ASN A 147 16.72 25.05 8.73
CA ASN A 147 18.11 24.59 8.88
C ASN A 147 18.47 23.18 8.36
N TYR A 148 18.35 22.98 7.04
CA TYR A 148 19.21 22.07 6.29
C TYR A 148 20.32 22.84 5.54
N ASN A 149 21.02 23.74 6.24
CA ASN A 149 22.32 24.26 5.79
C ASN A 149 23.46 23.56 6.53
N GLU A 150 23.50 22.22 6.51
CA GLU A 150 24.64 21.44 7.04
C GLU A 150 25.28 20.54 5.96
N PHE A 151 25.16 20.94 4.69
CA PHE A 151 25.94 20.40 3.56
C PHE A 151 26.63 21.51 2.73
N GLU A 152 26.83 22.70 3.30
CA GLU A 152 27.78 23.70 2.78
C GLU A 152 28.96 23.83 3.76
N ASP A 153 29.88 22.87 3.69
CA ASP A 153 31.27 22.88 4.20
C ASP A 153 31.81 21.50 3.74
N ASP A 154 32.54 21.29 2.65
CA ASP A 154 33.81 21.88 2.23
C ASP A 154 34.07 21.32 0.81
N LEU A 155 33.40 21.83 -0.23
CA LEU A 155 33.89 21.62 -1.60
C LEU A 155 34.78 22.81 -1.94
N ASP A 156 36.04 22.72 -1.51
CA ASP A 156 37.09 23.64 -1.93
C ASP A 156 37.11 23.69 -3.47
N GLU A 157 37.08 24.89 -4.05
CA GLU A 157 37.18 25.13 -5.50
C GLU A 157 38.46 24.52 -6.13
N GLU A 158 39.42 24.04 -5.33
CA GLU A 158 40.62 23.32 -5.80
C GLU A 158 40.36 21.89 -6.29
N ASP A 159 39.24 21.23 -5.92
CA ASP A 159 38.94 19.85 -6.36
C ASP A 159 38.24 19.79 -7.73
N LEU A 160 37.78 20.93 -8.25
CA LEU A 160 37.14 21.04 -9.59
C LEU A 160 38.15 21.15 -10.73
N ASP A 161 39.41 21.50 -10.44
CA ASP A 161 40.48 21.65 -11.44
C ASP A 161 41.12 20.30 -11.85
N MET A 162 40.75 19.17 -11.23
CA MET A 162 41.28 17.85 -11.61
C MET A 162 40.56 17.21 -12.82
N PHE A 163 39.48 17.83 -13.33
CA PHE A 163 38.72 17.29 -14.47
C PHE A 163 39.01 17.98 -15.81
N GLU A 164 39.73 19.11 -15.83
CA GLU A 164 40.17 19.76 -17.08
C GLU A 164 41.64 19.45 -17.39
N GLY A 165 41.92 18.22 -17.83
CA GLY A 165 43.30 17.83 -18.14
C GLY A 165 43.49 16.51 -18.88
N ASP A 166 43.00 16.45 -20.11
CA ASP A 166 43.67 15.83 -21.28
C ASP A 166 44.04 14.32 -21.27
N ASP A 167 43.49 13.63 -22.27
CA ASP A 167 44.05 12.46 -22.98
C ASP A 167 44.35 11.13 -22.23
N SER A 168 43.42 10.17 -22.37
CA SER A 168 43.72 8.88 -23.05
C SER A 168 42.45 8.02 -23.20
N PHE A 169 41.71 8.23 -24.27
CA PHE A 169 40.80 7.20 -24.79
C PHE A 169 41.63 6.23 -25.65
N GLU A 170 42.44 5.40 -25.00
CA GLU A 170 43.05 4.24 -25.64
C GLU A 170 42.03 3.10 -25.71
N ASP A 171 41.34 3.08 -26.85
CA ASP A 171 41.01 1.89 -27.65
C ASP A 171 41.39 0.53 -27.02
N TYR A 172 40.41 -0.09 -26.35
CA TYR A 172 40.41 -1.53 -26.13
C TYR A 172 39.27 -2.18 -26.94
N GLY A 173 39.52 -2.32 -28.24
CA GLY A 173 39.45 -3.64 -28.88
C GLY A 173 38.08 -4.30 -28.95
N PHE A 174 37.23 -3.77 -29.82
CA PHE A 174 36.07 -4.49 -30.36
C PHE A 174 36.56 -5.56 -31.35
N GLU A 175 36.70 -6.81 -30.90
CA GLU A 175 36.74 -7.98 -31.81
C GLU A 175 35.49 -8.83 -31.60
N GLU A 176 34.40 -8.44 -32.27
CA GLU A 176 33.45 -9.41 -32.80
C GLU A 176 34.16 -10.18 -33.91
N ASN A 177 34.38 -11.48 -33.71
CA ASN A 177 34.55 -12.38 -34.84
C ASN A 177 33.61 -13.57 -34.70
N TRP A 178 32.56 -13.49 -35.50
CA TRP A 178 31.61 -14.55 -35.80
C TRP A 178 32.33 -15.75 -36.43
N ASN A 179 32.21 -16.93 -35.81
CA ASN A 179 31.97 -18.19 -36.50
C ASN A 179 31.51 -19.30 -35.53
#